data_AF-A0A6C0KCI3-F1
#
_entry.id   AF-A0A6C0KCI3-F1
#
_cell.length_a   1.000
_cell.length_b   1.000
_cell.length_c   1.000
_cell.angle_alpha   90.00
_cell.angle_beta   90.00
_cell.angle_gamma   90.00
#
_symmetry.space_group_name_H-M   'P 1'
#
loop_
_entity.id
_entity.type
_entity.pdbx_description
1 polymer ?
#
loop_
_entity_poly.entity_id
_entity_poly.type
_entity_poly.pdbx_seq_one_letter_code
_entity_poly.pdbx_strand_id
1 'polypeptide(L)'
;MDTLKWVQNLKKSTDEPLLRLFFDPINFKFLNVKIVELASAKAQMTVSPQDPGAVLNLMVRVYDNFERCEGLRENLAALNSRFVKISVDKIVQGINDYKHYYRAASTLATPISNPANVSSKGHRALRN
;
A
#
# COMPACT_ATOMS: atom_id res chain seq x y z
N MET A 1 -5.53 1.82 -22.17
CA MET A 1 -4.45 0.82 -22.06
C MET A 1 -5.11 -0.54 -21.93
N ASP A 2 -4.76 -1.49 -22.80
CA ASP A 2 -5.34 -2.84 -22.79
C ASP A 2 -4.60 -3.69 -21.75
N THR A 3 -5.14 -3.76 -20.52
CA THR A 3 -4.50 -4.39 -19.34
C THR A 3 -4.16 -5.84 -19.60
N LEU A 4 -5.05 -6.56 -20.30
CA LEU A 4 -4.88 -7.96 -20.62
C LEU A 4 -3.73 -8.19 -21.60
N LYS A 5 -3.66 -7.40 -22.68
CA LYS A 5 -2.55 -7.51 -23.66
C LYS A 5 -1.19 -7.20 -23.02
N TRP A 6 -1.15 -6.21 -22.12
CA TRP A 6 0.09 -5.89 -21.40
C TRP A 6 0.56 -7.06 -20.53
N VAL A 7 -0.34 -7.68 -19.76
CA VAL A 7 -0.01 -8.84 -18.91
C VAL A 7 0.36 -10.06 -19.75
N GLN A 8 -0.35 -10.32 -20.85
CA GLN A 8 -0.04 -11.43 -21.76
C GLN A 8 1.37 -11.30 -22.36
N ASN A 9 1.77 -10.09 -22.76
CA ASN A 9 3.12 -9.82 -23.24
C ASN A 9 4.18 -10.05 -22.14
N LEU A 10 3.85 -9.74 -20.88
CA LEU A 10 4.75 -9.97 -19.75
C LEU A 10 4.89 -11.46 -19.42
N LYS A 11 3.78 -12.20 -19.44
CA LYS A 11 3.69 -13.60 -18.97
C LYS A 11 4.01 -14.63 -20.03
N LYS A 12 4.04 -14.25 -21.32
CA LYS A 12 4.17 -15.16 -22.48
C LYS A 12 3.16 -16.32 -22.47
N SER A 13 2.06 -16.18 -21.73
CA SER A 13 1.00 -17.17 -21.57
C SER A 13 -0.34 -16.49 -21.84
N THR A 14 -1.04 -17.00 -22.86
CA THR A 14 -2.24 -16.36 -23.42
C THR A 14 -3.53 -17.07 -23.06
N ASP A 15 -3.47 -18.32 -22.61
CA ASP A 15 -4.66 -19.21 -22.56
C ASP A 15 -5.15 -19.56 -21.17
N GLU A 16 -4.59 -18.98 -20.12
CA GLU A 16 -5.09 -19.25 -18.77
C GLU A 16 -6.41 -18.51 -18.46
N PRO A 17 -7.51 -19.23 -18.13
CA PRO A 17 -8.81 -18.61 -17.87
C PRO A 17 -8.80 -17.66 -16.68
N LEU A 18 -8.09 -18.00 -15.60
CA LEU A 18 -8.01 -17.18 -14.39
C LEU A 18 -7.28 -15.86 -14.64
N LEU A 19 -6.22 -15.90 -15.46
CA LEU A 19 -5.49 -14.70 -15.88
C LEU A 19 -6.42 -13.75 -16.64
N ARG A 20 -7.20 -14.28 -17.60
CA ARG A 20 -8.15 -13.48 -18.38
C ARG A 20 -9.19 -12.80 -17.49
N LEU A 21 -9.77 -13.53 -16.53
CA LEU A 21 -10.79 -12.99 -15.63
C LEU A 21 -10.22 -11.98 -14.63
N PHE A 22 -9.04 -12.25 -14.06
CA PHE A 22 -8.47 -11.38 -13.04
C PHE A 22 -7.98 -10.05 -13.63
N PHE A 23 -7.36 -10.07 -14.82
CA PHE A 23 -6.85 -8.87 -15.50
C PHE A 23 -7.84 -8.25 -16.49
N ASP A 24 -9.08 -8.73 -16.51
CA ASP A 24 -10.16 -8.18 -17.31
C ASP A 24 -10.35 -6.68 -16.99
N PRO A 25 -10.54 -5.81 -18.00
CA PRO A 25 -10.73 -4.37 -17.78
C PRO A 25 -11.88 -4.03 -16.83
N ILE A 26 -12.95 -4.83 -16.82
CA ILE A 26 -14.09 -4.65 -15.93
C ILE A 26 -13.68 -4.98 -14.50
N ASN A 27 -12.99 -6.10 -14.27
CA ASN A 27 -12.48 -6.47 -12.95
C ASN A 27 -11.45 -5.44 -12.46
N PHE A 28 -10.55 -4.97 -13.32
CA PHE A 28 -9.58 -3.93 -12.99
C PHE A 28 -10.26 -2.63 -12.54
N LYS A 29 -11.29 -2.18 -13.27
CA LYS A 29 -12.05 -0.98 -12.89
C LYS A 29 -12.77 -1.16 -11.55
N PHE A 30 -13.42 -2.32 -11.35
CA PHE A 30 -14.07 -2.65 -10.10
C PHE A 30 -13.09 -2.64 -8.91
N LEU A 31 -11.95 -3.30 -9.06
CA LEU A 31 -10.92 -3.35 -8.01
C LEU A 31 -10.37 -1.97 -7.68
N ASN A 32 -10.12 -1.11 -8.68
CA ASN A 32 -9.64 0.26 -8.46
C ASN A 32 -10.61 1.11 -7.65
N VAL A 33 -11.90 1.04 -7.97
CA VAL A 33 -12.92 1.74 -7.17
C VAL A 33 -12.94 1.18 -5.75
N LYS A 34 -12.91 -0.15 -5.61
CA LYS A 34 -13.03 -0.80 -4.32
C LYS A 34 -11.87 -0.50 -3.37
N ILE A 35 -10.63 -0.48 -3.86
CA ILE A 35 -9.46 -0.17 -3.03
C ILE A 35 -9.50 1.28 -2.53
N VAL A 36 -9.97 2.23 -3.36
CA VAL A 36 -10.06 3.64 -3.00
C VAL A 36 -11.14 3.85 -1.94
N GLU A 37 -12.32 3.25 -2.13
CA GLU A 37 -13.42 3.31 -1.15
C GLU A 37 -13.00 2.76 0.21
N LEU A 38 -12.41 1.56 0.24
CA LEU A 38 -12.02 0.90 1.48
C LEU A 38 -10.84 1.59 2.15
N ALA A 39 -9.85 2.06 1.38
CA ALA A 39 -8.74 2.82 1.93
C ALA A 39 -9.21 4.16 2.49
N SER A 40 -10.13 4.86 1.81
CA SER A 40 -10.70 6.12 2.29
C SER A 40 -11.46 5.93 3.61
N ALA A 41 -12.27 4.88 3.69
CA ALA A 41 -12.98 4.52 4.91
C ALA A 41 -12.01 4.19 6.06
N LYS A 42 -10.97 3.38 5.81
CA LYS A 42 -9.99 2.95 6.82
C LYS A 42 -9.09 4.11 7.28
N ALA A 43 -8.72 5.01 6.38
CA ALA A 43 -7.86 6.16 6.69
C ALA A 43 -8.63 7.37 7.23
N GLN A 44 -9.97 7.34 7.20
CA GLN A 44 -10.87 8.46 7.52
C GLN A 44 -10.54 9.74 6.75
N MET A 45 -10.19 9.59 5.46
CA MET A 45 -9.88 10.70 4.57
C MET A 45 -10.12 10.32 3.11
N THR A 46 -10.31 11.30 2.24
CA THR A 46 -10.46 11.07 0.81
C THR A 46 -9.15 10.62 0.19
N VAL A 47 -9.14 9.42 -0.38
CA VAL A 47 -8.01 8.89 -1.14
C VAL A 47 -8.28 9.10 -2.64
N SER A 48 -7.31 9.65 -3.35
CA SER A 48 -7.41 9.80 -4.81
C SER A 48 -7.21 8.45 -5.52
N PRO A 49 -7.69 8.30 -6.77
CA PRO A 49 -7.37 7.15 -7.60
C PRO A 49 -5.87 6.88 -7.66
N GLN A 50 -5.50 5.60 -7.58
CA GLN A 50 -4.11 5.17 -7.63
C GLN A 50 -3.59 5.10 -9.07
N ASP A 51 -2.28 5.21 -9.26
CA ASP A 51 -1.66 5.06 -10.57
C ASP A 51 -2.02 3.69 -11.19
N PRO A 52 -2.59 3.64 -12.40
CA PRO A 52 -2.99 2.38 -13.03
C PRO A 52 -1.84 1.39 -13.22
N GLY A 53 -0.62 1.88 -13.48
CA GLY A 53 0.57 1.04 -13.64
C GLY A 53 0.99 0.39 -12.33
N ALA A 54 1.00 1.14 -11.23
CA ALA A 54 1.29 0.63 -9.89
C ALA A 54 0.27 -0.43 -9.45
N VAL A 55 -1.02 -0.19 -9.71
CA VAL A 55 -2.11 -1.14 -9.43
C VAL A 55 -1.92 -2.42 -10.22
N LEU A 56 -1.67 -2.32 -11.52
CA LEU A 56 -1.47 -3.46 -12.40
C LEU A 56 -0.23 -4.28 -12.00
N ASN A 57 0.88 -3.61 -11.65
CA ASN A 57 2.09 -4.26 -11.14
C ASN A 57 1.83 -5.01 -9.84
N LEU A 58 1.02 -4.45 -8.94
CA LEU A 58 0.64 -5.14 -7.71
C LEU A 58 -0.27 -6.33 -7.99
N MET A 59 -1.24 -6.21 -8.91
CA MET A 59 -2.08 -7.33 -9.35
C MET A 59 -1.21 -8.48 -9.89
N VAL A 60 -0.21 -8.20 -10.73
CA VAL A 60 0.75 -9.20 -11.22
C VAL A 60 1.44 -9.91 -10.07
N ARG A 61 1.99 -9.16 -9.10
CA ARG A 61 2.66 -9.74 -7.93
C ARG A 61 1.73 -10.60 -7.08
N VAL A 62 0.49 -10.17 -6.87
CA VAL A 62 -0.50 -10.94 -6.10
C VAL A 62 -0.83 -12.24 -6.82
N TYR A 63 -1.00 -12.18 -8.14
CA TYR A 63 -1.28 -13.33 -8.98
C TYR A 63 -0.10 -14.32 -9.05
N ASP A 64 1.15 -13.84 -9.13
CA ASP A 64 2.36 -14.68 -9.09
C ASP A 64 2.51 -15.45 -7.78
N ASN A 65 2.08 -14.86 -6.67
CA ASN A 65 2.17 -15.46 -5.34
C ASN A 65 0.88 -16.19 -4.93
N PHE A 66 -0.04 -16.43 -5.86
CA PHE A 66 -1.32 -17.06 -5.59
C PHE A 66 -1.27 -18.57 -5.84
N GLU A 67 -1.55 -19.34 -4.78
CA GLU A 67 -1.75 -20.78 -4.88
C GLU A 67 -3.19 -21.07 -5.31
N ARG A 68 -3.34 -21.90 -6.34
CA ARG A 68 -4.63 -22.19 -6.94
C ARG A 68 -5.32 -23.31 -6.17
N CYS A 69 -6.60 -23.14 -5.90
CA CYS A 69 -7.50 -24.17 -5.40
C CYS A 69 -8.32 -24.78 -6.55
N GLU A 70 -9.07 -25.84 -6.24
CA GLU A 70 -10.10 -26.35 -7.15
C GLU A 70 -11.24 -25.33 -7.27
N GLY A 71 -11.51 -24.86 -8.49
CA GLY A 71 -12.60 -23.91 -8.77
C GLY A 71 -12.14 -22.53 -9.25
N LEU A 72 -12.54 -22.17 -10.48
CA LEU A 72 -12.15 -20.90 -11.11
C LEU A 72 -12.75 -19.68 -10.39
N ARG A 73 -14.00 -19.82 -9.91
CA ARG A 73 -14.74 -18.74 -9.26
C ARG A 73 -14.17 -18.43 -7.89
N GLU A 74 -13.85 -19.47 -7.13
CA GLU A 74 -13.25 -19.42 -5.80
C GLU A 74 -11.86 -18.80 -5.90
N ASN A 75 -11.07 -19.21 -6.88
CA ASN A 75 -9.76 -18.62 -7.17
C ASN A 75 -9.85 -17.13 -7.49
N LEU A 76 -10.80 -16.72 -8.35
CA LEU A 76 -10.99 -15.31 -8.69
C LEU A 76 -11.41 -14.47 -7.47
N ALA A 77 -12.35 -14.98 -6.67
CA ALA A 77 -12.81 -14.29 -5.47
C ALA A 77 -11.69 -14.15 -4.43
N ALA A 78 -10.90 -15.21 -4.22
CA ALA A 78 -9.76 -15.22 -3.32
C ALA A 78 -8.65 -14.27 -3.80
N LEU A 79 -8.33 -14.26 -5.09
CA LEU A 79 -7.38 -13.32 -5.70
C LEU A 79 -7.82 -11.87 -5.51
N ASN A 80 -9.07 -11.56 -5.85
CA ASN A 80 -9.64 -10.23 -5.70
C ASN A 80 -9.58 -9.78 -4.23
N SER A 81 -9.98 -10.63 -3.29
CA SER A 81 -9.94 -10.35 -1.85
C SER A 81 -8.51 -10.09 -1.36
N ARG A 82 -7.56 -10.95 -1.76
CA ARG A 82 -6.14 -10.81 -1.40
C ARG A 82 -5.53 -9.53 -1.96
N PHE A 83 -5.83 -9.22 -3.22
CA PHE A 83 -5.39 -7.99 -3.87
C PHE A 83 -5.92 -6.75 -3.14
N VAL A 84 -7.23 -6.73 -2.84
CA VAL A 84 -7.86 -5.60 -2.14
C VAL A 84 -7.23 -5.41 -0.77
N LYS A 85 -7.06 -6.47 0.01
CA LYS A 85 -6.46 -6.41 1.35
C LYS A 85 -5.06 -5.80 1.30
N ILE A 86 -4.17 -6.35 0.46
CA ILE A 86 -2.79 -5.88 0.33
C ILE A 86 -2.73 -4.43 -0.16
N SER A 87 -3.58 -4.08 -1.12
CA SER A 87 -3.63 -2.72 -1.67
C SER A 87 -4.07 -1.70 -0.63
N VAL A 88 -5.15 -1.99 0.10
CA VAL A 88 -5.66 -1.11 1.16
C VAL A 88 -4.63 -0.93 2.26
N ASP A 89 -3.96 -1.99 2.70
CA ASP A 89 -2.93 -1.90 3.74
C ASP A 89 -1.74 -1.05 3.29
N LYS A 90 -1.29 -1.20 2.03
CA LYS A 90 -0.22 -0.37 1.45
C LYS A 90 -0.61 1.10 1.34
N ILE A 91 -1.84 1.39 0.91
CA ILE A 91 -2.33 2.77 0.79
C ILE A 91 -2.40 3.43 2.18
N VAL A 92 -2.96 2.74 3.16
CA VAL A 92 -3.06 3.25 4.54
C VAL A 92 -1.69 3.46 5.15
N GLN A 93 -0.74 2.54 4.91
CA GLN A 93 0.64 2.72 5.33
C GLN A 93 1.27 3.97 4.69
N GLY A 94 1.15 4.14 3.37
CA GLY A 94 1.65 5.32 2.67
C GLY A 94 1.04 6.63 3.16
N ILE A 95 -0.24 6.63 3.54
CA ILE A 95 -0.90 7.79 4.17
C ILE A 95 -0.29 8.10 5.54
N ASN A 96 -0.02 7.08 6.36
CA ASN A 96 0.61 7.28 7.66
C ASN A 96 2.04 7.81 7.49
N ASP A 97 2.81 7.26 6.57
CA ASP A 97 4.15 7.73 6.23
C ASP A 97 4.13 9.18 5.76
N TYR A 98 3.16 9.54 4.91
CA TYR A 98 2.95 10.92 4.48
C TYR A 98 2.62 11.86 5.65
N LYS A 99 1.75 11.44 6.57
CA LYS A 99 1.44 12.23 7.78
C LYS A 99 2.68 12.45 8.65
N HIS A 100 3.50 11.42 8.83
CA HIS A 100 4.75 11.51 9.58
C HIS A 100 5.74 12.44 8.89
N TYR A 101 5.93 12.28 7.58
CA TYR A 101 6.78 13.14 6.77
C TYR A 101 6.33 14.60 6.84
N TYR A 102 5.03 14.86 6.65
CA TYR A 102 4.49 16.21 6.71
C TYR A 102 4.75 16.85 8.08
N ARG A 103 4.53 16.12 9.17
CA ARG A 103 4.84 16.60 10.53
C ARG A 103 6.32 16.88 10.72
N ALA A 104 7.19 15.98 10.27
CA ALA A 104 8.64 16.15 10.38
C ALA A 104 9.15 17.34 9.54
N ALA A 105 8.59 17.56 8.35
CA ALA A 105 8.96 18.66 7.47
C ALA A 105 8.44 20.02 7.95
N SER A 106 7.25 20.05 8.55
CA SER A 106 6.63 21.28 9.09
C SER A 106 7.11 21.67 10.49
N THR A 107 7.74 20.74 11.21
CA THR A 107 8.33 21.02 12.52
C THR A 107 9.80 21.35 12.34
N LEU A 108 10.22 22.55 12.75
CA LEU A 108 11.65 22.86 12.85
C LEU A 108 12.32 21.79 13.73
N ALA A 109 13.46 21.26 13.28
CA ALA A 109 14.24 20.33 14.10
C ALA A 109 14.53 21.01 15.44
N THR A 110 13.83 20.61 16.50
CA THR A 110 14.20 21.04 17.84
C THR A 110 15.59 20.49 18.06
N PRO A 111 16.61 21.33 18.29
CA PRO A 111 17.96 20.84 18.50
C PRO A 111 17.92 19.77 19.58
N ILE A 112 18.62 18.65 19.35
CA ILE A 112 18.84 17.64 20.39
C ILE A 112 19.25 18.40 21.65
N SER A 113 18.45 18.28 22.70
CA SER A 113 18.75 18.95 23.96
C SER A 113 20.17 18.57 24.35
N ASN A 114 20.97 19.58 24.72
CA ASN A 114 22.31 19.32 25.20
C ASN A 114 22.25 18.26 26.31
N PRO A 115 23.19 17.30 26.34
CA PRO A 115 23.18 16.25 27.34
C PRO A 115 23.11 16.87 28.73
N ALA A 116 22.06 16.52 29.47
CA ALA A 116 21.88 17.02 30.82
C ALA A 116 23.03 16.51 31.69
N ASN A 117 23.75 17.41 32.33
CA ASN A 117 24.78 17.04 33.28
C ASN A 117 24.11 16.43 34.53
N VAL A 118 24.06 15.10 34.61
CA VAL A 118 23.53 14.35 35.76
C VAL A 118 24.53 14.23 36.92
N SER A 119 25.67 14.94 36.86
CA SER A 119 26.68 14.90 37.93
C SER A 119 26.21 15.63 39.19
N SER A 120 26.33 14.97 40.34
CA SER A 120 26.07 15.54 41.67
C SER A 120 27.14 16.55 42.13
N LYS A 121 28.24 16.73 41.37
CA LYS A 121 29.36 17.61 41.72
C LYS A 121 28.98 19.10 41.82
N GLY A 122 27.92 19.53 41.13
CA GLY A 122 27.42 20.92 41.20
C GLY A 122 26.50 21.22 42.39
N HIS A 123 26.02 20.20 43.11
CA HIS A 123 25.03 20.37 44.20
C HIS A 123 25.65 20.92 45.49
N ARG A 124 26.98 21.01 45.56
CA ARG A 124 27.75 21.51 46.72
C ARG A 124 28.46 22.84 46.44
N ALA A 125 27.99 23.61 45.44
CA ALA A 125 28.49 24.97 45.26
C ALA A 125 27.97 25.84 46.42
N LEU A 126 28.86 26.22 47.32
CA LEU A 126 28.55 27.13 48.43
C LEU A 126 28.22 28.51 47.87
N ARG A 127 27.12 29.12 48.34
CA ARG A 127 26.82 30.53 48.10
C ARG A 127 27.81 31.36 48.93
N ASN A 128 28.64 32.16 48.25
CA ASN A 128 29.41 33.24 48.90
C ASN A 128 28.49 34.35 49.38
#